data_AF-A0A3D4T976-F1
#
_entry.id   AF-A0A3D4T976-F1
#
_cell.length_a   1.000
_cell.length_b   1.000
_cell.length_c   1.000
_cell.angle_alpha   90.00
_cell.angle_beta   90.00
_cell.angle_gamma   90.00
#
_symmetry.space_group_name_H-M   'P 1'
#
loop_
_entity.id
_entity.type
_entity.pdbx_description
1 polymer ?
#
loop_
_entity_poly.entity_id
_entity_poly.type
_entity_poly.pdbx_seq_one_letter_code
_entity_poly.pdbx_strand_id
1 'polypeptide(L)'
;MSKKLFLLPLLFLLIFSCQKDTFTLSQIVNQLDRIRAQNDSLYNEVRSLQRRVDSLNSRVTSSNQALTLMMGKIDSINNRLMQVSNRVTELSAQLAGVNANTTQILEELNKLKAEHSLIISLLNDLIRQSANFYNGLIAYYPFSGNANEVIRGGVGNGVVSFASLDTGFSGKQNESYRFSGMSDAVIKTGRVIRDVSNTFTYVFKVNATDTLNIIPFEGLWNDAFRQLQLLAPVHGENFGNPSENAGVGVSLGQNGLVVEDHSHLYRSVLLSYRGKIEGWNYIVVVIDNKVPKLYINGSLIKSGISPSRTLWPSCGRDNTFDHSNSGIGLGNSNGTNTNGVRRFKGLIDEFMIYNRALAESEIKLFFSRL
;
A
#
# COMPACT_ATOMS: atom_id res chain seq x y z
N MET A 1 -95.94 89.79 105.80
CA MET A 1 -97.33 89.41 105.44
C MET A 1 -97.30 88.87 104.02
N SER A 2 -97.77 87.63 103.78
CA SER A 2 -97.83 86.97 102.44
C SER A 2 -96.46 86.68 101.77
N LYS A 3 -96.27 85.64 100.93
CA LYS A 3 -96.58 84.19 101.01
C LYS A 3 -96.07 83.58 99.69
N LYS A 4 -95.08 82.67 99.73
CA LYS A 4 -95.17 81.28 99.23
C LYS A 4 -93.81 80.59 99.24
N LEU A 5 -93.88 79.28 99.41
CA LEU A 5 -92.84 78.34 99.78
C LEU A 5 -93.05 77.11 98.90
N PHE A 6 -92.00 76.45 98.41
CA PHE A 6 -91.89 74.97 98.30
C PHE A 6 -90.46 74.58 97.85
N LEU A 7 -89.68 74.01 98.80
CA LEU A 7 -88.87 72.76 98.76
C LEU A 7 -88.07 72.36 97.48
N LEU A 8 -86.88 71.73 97.51
CA LEU A 8 -85.86 71.38 98.54
C LEU A 8 -84.53 70.96 97.77
N PRO A 9 -83.45 70.39 98.37
CA PRO A 9 -82.18 71.08 98.70
C PRO A 9 -80.89 70.56 98.00
N LEU A 10 -79.76 71.28 98.17
CA LEU A 10 -78.44 70.66 98.42
C LEU A 10 -77.45 71.65 99.11
N LEU A 11 -76.16 71.27 99.24
CA LEU A 11 -75.23 71.70 100.30
C LEU A 11 -73.76 71.40 99.94
N PHE A 12 -72.77 72.28 100.23
CA PHE A 12 -71.50 71.97 100.95
C PHE A 12 -70.45 73.12 101.09
N LEU A 13 -69.49 72.92 102.01
CA LEU A 13 -68.50 73.83 102.61
C LEU A 13 -67.27 74.24 101.74
N LEU A 14 -66.72 75.43 102.05
CA LEU A 14 -65.41 76.03 101.71
C LEU A 14 -65.23 77.22 102.71
N ILE A 15 -64.08 77.71 103.21
CA ILE A 15 -62.74 78.00 102.66
C ILE A 15 -61.64 77.99 103.76
N PHE A 16 -60.46 77.48 103.41
CA PHE A 16 -59.08 77.70 103.91
C PHE A 16 -58.76 78.56 105.16
N SER A 17 -57.87 78.02 106.00
CA SER A 17 -56.76 78.76 106.63
C SER A 17 -55.44 78.08 106.23
N CYS A 18 -54.46 78.86 105.77
CA CYS A 18 -53.23 78.35 105.14
C CYS A 18 -52.00 78.68 106.00
N GLN A 19 -51.30 77.67 106.49
CA GLN A 19 -49.93 77.86 106.99
C GLN A 19 -49.04 78.23 105.80
N LYS A 20 -48.62 79.49 105.73
CA LYS A 20 -47.53 79.90 104.85
C LYS A 20 -46.21 79.40 105.42
N ASP A 21 -45.58 78.45 104.74
CA ASP A 21 -44.15 78.20 104.89
C ASP A 21 -43.37 79.40 104.33
N THR A 22 -43.19 80.43 105.15
CA THR A 22 -42.37 81.59 104.79
C THR A 22 -40.89 81.21 104.80
N PHE A 23 -40.40 80.77 103.63
CA PHE A 23 -38.97 80.62 103.37
C PHE A 23 -38.23 81.92 103.69
N THR A 24 -37.24 81.83 104.58
CA THR A 24 -36.33 82.93 104.88
C THR A 24 -35.41 83.22 103.68
N LEU A 25 -34.94 84.46 103.55
CA LEU A 25 -34.02 84.86 102.47
C LEU A 25 -32.79 83.93 102.38
N SER A 26 -32.28 83.46 103.52
CA SER A 26 -31.20 82.48 103.61
C SER A 26 -31.55 81.12 102.97
N GLN A 27 -32.77 80.62 103.17
CA GLN A 27 -33.19 79.34 102.55
C GLN A 27 -33.31 79.46 101.03
N ILE A 28 -33.74 80.61 100.52
CA ILE A 28 -33.81 80.90 99.07
C ILE A 28 -32.39 80.96 98.48
N VAL A 29 -31.45 81.66 99.13
CA VAL A 29 -30.04 81.72 98.71
C VAL A 29 -29.41 80.31 98.68
N ASN A 30 -29.61 79.51 99.73
CA ASN A 30 -29.14 78.13 99.79
C ASN A 30 -29.72 77.23 98.68
N GLN A 31 -30.97 77.44 98.26
CA GLN A 31 -31.53 76.74 97.09
C GLN A 31 -30.92 77.24 95.78
N LEU A 32 -30.71 78.55 95.63
CA LEU A 32 -30.07 79.14 94.46
C LEU A 32 -28.65 78.62 94.26
N ASP A 33 -27.86 78.48 95.33
CA ASP A 33 -26.49 77.99 95.27
C ASP A 33 -26.42 76.48 94.99
N ARG A 34 -27.40 75.68 95.47
CA ARG A 34 -27.55 74.28 95.03
C ARG A 34 -27.89 74.17 93.55
N ILE A 35 -28.80 75.01 93.05
CA ILE A 35 -29.17 75.04 91.62
C ILE A 35 -27.98 75.47 90.75
N ARG A 36 -27.17 76.44 91.20
CA ARG A 36 -25.89 76.80 90.55
C ARG A 36 -24.95 75.61 90.46
N ALA A 37 -24.67 74.94 91.59
CA ALA A 37 -23.79 73.77 91.61
C ALA A 37 -24.31 72.61 90.72
N GLN A 38 -25.63 72.39 90.67
CA GLN A 38 -26.25 71.42 89.77
C GLN A 38 -26.10 71.83 88.29
N ASN A 39 -26.30 73.11 87.95
CA ASN A 39 -26.09 73.63 86.60
C ASN A 39 -24.63 73.53 86.17
N ASP A 40 -23.67 73.81 87.05
CA ASP A 40 -22.23 73.66 86.79
C ASP A 40 -21.87 72.19 86.56
N SER A 41 -22.45 71.26 87.34
CA SER A 41 -22.28 69.82 87.14
C SER A 41 -22.84 69.35 85.79
N LEU A 42 -24.07 69.75 85.46
CA LEU A 42 -24.72 69.45 84.18
C LEU A 42 -23.93 70.03 83.00
N TYR A 43 -23.43 71.26 83.11
CA TYR A 43 -22.60 71.90 82.09
C TYR A 43 -21.31 71.10 81.83
N ASN A 44 -20.64 70.63 82.90
CA ASN A 44 -19.46 69.79 82.79
C ASN A 44 -19.75 68.41 82.18
N GLU A 45 -20.90 67.81 82.50
CA GLU A 45 -21.34 66.55 81.90
C GLU A 45 -21.67 66.69 80.40
N VAL A 46 -22.42 67.72 80.01
CA VAL A 46 -22.68 68.06 78.60
C VAL A 46 -21.37 68.27 77.84
N ARG A 47 -20.39 68.97 78.43
CA ARG A 47 -19.06 69.19 77.84
C ARG A 47 -18.20 67.91 77.79
N SER A 48 -18.49 66.91 78.61
CA SER A 48 -17.88 65.57 78.54
C SER A 48 -18.51 64.74 77.42
N LEU A 49 -19.85 64.75 77.33
CA LEU A 49 -20.61 64.10 76.26
C LEU A 49 -20.24 64.67 74.88
N GLN A 50 -20.11 65.99 74.73
CA GLN A 50 -19.66 66.60 73.48
C GLN A 50 -18.30 66.05 73.04
N ARG A 51 -17.30 66.00 73.93
CA ARG A 51 -15.98 65.43 73.62
C ARG A 51 -16.05 63.95 73.21
N ARG A 52 -16.99 63.17 73.78
CA ARG A 52 -17.24 61.78 73.37
C ARG A 52 -17.88 61.71 71.99
N VAL A 53 -18.82 62.60 71.66
CA VAL A 53 -19.44 62.72 70.33
C VAL A 53 -18.40 63.09 69.29
N ASP A 54 -17.53 64.07 69.55
CA ASP A 54 -16.45 64.48 68.63
C ASP A 54 -15.46 63.33 68.36
N SER A 55 -15.13 62.55 69.40
CA SER A 55 -14.30 61.34 69.29
C SER A 55 -14.98 60.23 68.48
N LEU A 56 -16.28 59.99 68.69
CA LEU A 56 -17.06 59.03 67.92
C LEU A 56 -17.17 59.44 66.44
N ASN A 57 -17.44 60.72 66.16
CA ASN A 57 -17.48 61.26 64.80
C ASN A 57 -16.14 61.09 64.08
N SER A 58 -15.03 61.32 64.78
CA SER A 58 -13.68 61.09 64.25
C SER A 58 -13.45 59.62 63.89
N ARG A 59 -13.85 58.68 64.78
CA ARG A 59 -13.75 57.23 64.54
C ARG A 59 -14.64 56.75 63.39
N VAL A 60 -15.88 57.25 63.29
CA VAL A 60 -16.79 56.97 62.17
C VAL A 60 -16.20 57.46 60.86
N THR A 61 -15.62 58.67 60.84
CA THR A 61 -14.95 59.22 59.64
C THR A 61 -13.78 58.34 59.19
N SER A 62 -12.91 57.92 60.11
CA SER A 62 -11.81 56.98 59.82
C SER A 62 -12.30 55.61 59.33
N SER A 63 -13.40 55.10 59.90
CA SER A 63 -14.01 53.83 59.46
C SER A 63 -14.59 53.94 58.05
N ASN A 64 -15.23 55.06 57.71
CA ASN A 64 -15.76 55.31 56.37
C ASN A 64 -14.64 55.43 55.34
N GLN A 65 -13.53 56.09 55.66
CA GLN A 65 -12.33 56.13 54.81
C GLN A 65 -11.75 54.73 54.57
N ALA A 66 -11.66 53.89 55.62
CA ALA A 66 -11.21 52.51 55.50
C ALA A 66 -12.14 51.66 54.62
N LEU A 67 -13.47 51.85 54.74
CA LEU A 67 -14.45 51.20 53.86
C LEU A 67 -14.28 51.61 52.40
N THR A 68 -14.10 52.91 52.11
CA THR A 68 -13.84 53.39 50.74
C THR A 68 -12.59 52.76 50.13
N LEU A 69 -11.49 52.67 50.89
CA LEU A 69 -10.27 51.99 50.47
C LEU A 69 -10.47 50.47 50.24
N MET A 70 -11.35 49.84 51.03
CA MET A 70 -11.68 48.42 50.88
C MET A 70 -12.52 48.15 49.64
N MET A 71 -13.50 49.03 49.33
CA MET A 71 -14.29 48.97 48.10
C MET A 71 -13.39 49.06 46.86
N GLY A 72 -12.47 50.03 46.79
CA GLY A 72 -11.52 50.13 45.66
C GLY A 72 -10.59 48.92 45.52
N LYS A 73 -10.25 48.23 46.62
CA LYS A 73 -9.54 46.94 46.56
C LYS A 73 -10.41 45.82 46.01
N ILE A 74 -11.70 45.76 46.38
CA ILE A 74 -12.67 44.80 45.85
C ILE A 74 -12.82 45.00 44.33
N ASP A 75 -12.95 46.23 43.85
CA ASP A 75 -13.04 46.53 42.41
C ASP A 75 -11.78 46.11 41.65
N SER A 76 -10.59 46.35 42.23
CA SER A 76 -9.32 45.87 41.67
C SER A 76 -9.24 44.34 41.60
N ILE A 77 -9.72 43.63 42.63
CA ILE A 77 -9.80 42.17 42.65
C ILE A 77 -10.78 41.65 41.60
N ASN A 78 -11.97 42.25 41.48
CA ASN A 78 -12.98 41.88 40.49
C ASN A 78 -12.44 42.03 39.05
N ASN A 79 -11.75 43.13 38.76
CA ASN A 79 -11.11 43.34 37.45
C ASN A 79 -10.03 42.30 37.15
N ARG A 80 -9.19 41.94 38.13
CA ARG A 80 -8.19 40.87 37.98
C ARG A 80 -8.84 39.49 37.80
N LEU A 81 -9.95 39.22 38.49
CA LEU A 81 -10.70 37.96 38.35
C LEU A 81 -11.31 37.82 36.95
N MET A 82 -11.87 38.90 36.39
CA MET A 82 -12.35 38.90 34.99
C MET A 82 -11.22 38.64 33.99
N GLN A 83 -10.05 39.26 34.16
CA GLN A 83 -8.88 39.01 33.31
C GLN A 83 -8.43 37.53 33.36
N VAL A 84 -8.40 36.93 34.56
CA VAL A 84 -8.08 35.50 34.73
C VAL A 84 -9.14 34.62 34.06
N SER A 85 -10.43 34.93 34.21
CA SER A 85 -11.53 34.18 33.57
C SER A 85 -11.43 34.19 32.03
N ASN A 86 -11.15 35.35 31.45
CA ASN A 86 -10.92 35.48 30.01
C ASN A 86 -9.72 34.65 29.56
N ARG A 87 -8.61 34.70 30.31
CA ARG A 87 -7.39 33.92 30.02
C ARG A 87 -7.62 32.40 30.10
N VAL A 88 -8.44 31.93 31.04
CA VAL A 88 -8.86 30.52 31.14
C VAL A 88 -9.71 30.12 29.94
N THR A 89 -10.59 31.00 29.47
CA THR A 89 -11.41 30.77 28.26
C THR A 89 -10.53 30.66 27.00
N GLU A 90 -9.56 31.58 26.82
CA GLU A 90 -8.57 31.54 25.73
C GLU A 90 -7.78 30.22 25.73
N LEU A 91 -7.23 29.83 26.88
CA LEU A 91 -6.45 28.59 27.02
C LEU A 91 -7.29 27.34 26.77
N SER A 92 -8.56 27.35 27.17
CA SER A 92 -9.49 26.23 26.93
C SER A 92 -9.77 26.05 25.43
N ALA A 93 -9.94 27.15 24.69
CA ALA A 93 -10.11 27.12 23.24
C ALA A 93 -8.82 26.65 22.52
N GLN A 94 -7.65 27.08 22.97
CA GLN A 94 -6.36 26.61 22.44
C GLN A 94 -6.16 25.10 22.68
N LEU A 95 -6.48 24.61 23.88
CA LEU A 95 -6.39 23.18 24.21
C LEU A 95 -7.34 22.33 23.34
N ALA A 96 -8.56 22.81 23.08
CA ALA A 96 -9.49 22.15 22.17
C ALA A 96 -8.93 22.03 20.74
N GLY A 97 -8.28 23.09 20.23
CA GLY A 97 -7.59 23.07 18.94
C GLY A 97 -6.42 22.07 18.89
N VAL A 98 -5.59 22.02 19.94
CA VAL A 98 -4.48 21.06 20.04
C VAL A 98 -4.98 19.61 20.08
N ASN A 99 -6.09 19.34 20.79
CA ASN A 99 -6.71 18.02 20.83
C ASN A 99 -7.27 17.60 19.45
N ALA A 100 -7.88 18.53 18.71
CA ALA A 100 -8.35 18.27 17.35
C ALA A 100 -7.19 17.91 16.41
N ASN A 101 -6.11 18.69 16.43
CA ASN A 101 -4.90 18.43 15.64
C ASN A 101 -4.26 17.07 16.01
N THR A 102 -4.23 16.72 17.29
CA THR A 102 -3.68 15.44 17.76
C THR A 102 -4.51 14.26 17.27
N THR A 103 -5.84 14.41 17.21
CA THR A 103 -6.74 13.38 16.65
C THR A 103 -6.50 13.20 15.15
N GLN A 104 -6.37 14.29 14.39
CA GLN A 104 -6.06 14.24 12.95
C GLN A 104 -4.71 13.56 12.67
N ILE A 105 -3.65 13.93 13.41
CA ILE A 105 -2.33 13.29 13.29
C ILE A 105 -2.39 11.79 13.59
N LEU A 106 -3.22 11.37 14.56
CA LEU A 106 -3.40 9.95 14.89
C LEU A 106 -4.10 9.19 13.75
N GLU A 107 -5.10 9.79 13.11
CA GLU A 107 -5.76 9.21 11.93
C GLU A 107 -4.82 9.09 10.73
N GLU A 108 -4.03 10.12 10.43
CA GLU A 108 -3.02 10.10 9.37
C GLU A 108 -1.93 9.05 9.62
N LEU A 109 -1.43 8.96 10.86
CA LEU A 109 -0.46 7.94 11.26
C LEU A 109 -1.01 6.52 11.07
N ASN A 110 -2.30 6.31 11.31
CA ASN A 110 -2.93 5.00 11.13
C ASN A 110 -3.13 4.67 9.63
N LYS A 111 -3.45 5.66 8.78
CA LYS A 111 -3.47 5.48 7.31
C LYS A 111 -2.09 5.11 6.78
N LEU A 112 -1.05 5.87 7.15
CA LEU A 112 0.32 5.63 6.72
C LEU A 112 0.85 4.24 7.15
N LYS A 113 0.49 3.75 8.35
CA LYS A 113 0.81 2.39 8.79
C LYS A 113 0.16 1.31 7.92
N ALA A 114 -1.08 1.52 7.49
CA ALA A 114 -1.78 0.59 6.60
C ALA A 114 -1.14 0.56 5.20
N GLU A 115 -0.83 1.73 4.63
CA GLU A 115 -0.13 1.86 3.35
C GLU A 115 1.25 1.21 3.37
N HIS A 116 2.05 1.46 4.42
CA HIS A 116 3.36 0.82 4.59
C HIS A 116 3.25 -0.71 4.69
N SER A 117 2.23 -1.22 5.40
CA SER A 117 1.98 -2.66 5.49
C SER A 117 1.64 -3.29 4.13
N LEU A 118 0.86 -2.59 3.31
CA LEU A 118 0.55 -3.01 1.93
C LEU A 118 1.80 -3.02 1.05
N ILE A 119 2.63 -1.97 1.12
CA ILE A 119 3.90 -1.87 0.40
C ILE A 119 4.84 -3.04 0.76
N ILE A 120 4.95 -3.39 2.05
CA ILE A 120 5.73 -4.56 2.49
C ILE A 120 5.19 -5.86 1.88
N SER A 121 3.87 -6.05 1.80
CA SER A 121 3.29 -7.24 1.15
C SER A 121 3.66 -7.28 -0.33
N LEU A 122 3.45 -6.19 -1.07
CA LEU A 122 3.73 -6.09 -2.50
C LEU A 122 5.23 -6.30 -2.83
N LEU A 123 6.13 -5.81 -1.97
CA LEU A 123 7.57 -6.05 -2.10
C LEU A 123 7.93 -7.53 -1.88
N ASN A 124 7.39 -8.16 -0.85
CA ASN A 124 7.60 -9.59 -0.60
C ASN A 124 7.07 -10.46 -1.75
N ASP A 125 5.90 -10.11 -2.30
CA ASP A 125 5.35 -10.78 -3.46
C ASP A 125 6.22 -10.57 -4.71
N LEU A 126 6.73 -9.35 -4.95
CA LEU A 126 7.65 -9.08 -6.06
C LEU A 126 8.95 -9.89 -5.94
N ILE A 127 9.54 -9.96 -4.75
CA ILE A 127 10.78 -10.72 -4.47
C ILE A 127 10.58 -12.22 -4.71
N ARG A 128 9.48 -12.82 -4.19
CA ARG A 128 9.19 -14.24 -4.41
C ARG A 128 9.04 -14.57 -5.90
N GLN A 129 8.43 -13.66 -6.65
CA GLN A 129 8.14 -13.88 -8.07
C GLN A 129 9.36 -13.70 -8.96
N SER A 130 10.24 -12.73 -8.67
CA SER A 130 11.53 -12.61 -9.35
C SER A 130 12.42 -13.82 -9.06
N ALA A 131 12.45 -14.31 -7.81
CA ALA A 131 13.16 -15.53 -7.45
C ALA A 131 12.65 -16.75 -8.23
N ASN A 132 11.33 -16.95 -8.34
CA ASN A 132 10.75 -18.06 -9.11
C ASN A 132 11.06 -17.97 -10.62
N PHE A 133 11.05 -16.77 -11.20
CA PHE A 133 11.36 -16.54 -12.62
C PHE A 133 12.82 -16.88 -12.97
N TYR A 134 13.78 -16.52 -12.13
CA TYR A 134 15.19 -16.88 -12.36
C TYR A 134 15.55 -18.29 -11.87
N ASN A 135 14.75 -18.89 -10.99
CA ASN A 135 15.01 -20.23 -10.46
C ASN A 135 15.04 -21.26 -11.58
N GLY A 136 16.22 -21.82 -11.85
CA GLY A 136 16.45 -22.82 -12.88
C GLY A 136 16.52 -22.29 -14.31
N LEU A 137 16.54 -20.97 -14.54
CA LEU A 137 16.69 -20.40 -15.89
C LEU A 137 18.13 -20.65 -16.41
N ILE A 138 18.26 -21.31 -17.57
CA ILE A 138 19.55 -21.78 -18.13
C ILE A 138 19.83 -21.39 -19.59
N ALA A 139 18.87 -20.78 -20.27
CA ALA A 139 19.10 -19.87 -21.38
C ALA A 139 17.95 -18.86 -21.44
N TYR A 140 18.21 -17.61 -21.85
CA TYR A 140 17.18 -16.58 -22.02
C TYR A 140 17.60 -15.57 -23.09
N TYR A 141 16.78 -15.46 -24.13
CA TYR A 141 16.93 -14.54 -25.25
C TYR A 141 15.68 -13.63 -25.30
N PRO A 142 15.76 -12.39 -24.78
CA PRO A 142 14.63 -11.47 -24.75
C PRO A 142 14.33 -10.81 -26.10
N PHE A 143 15.18 -11.02 -27.10
CA PHE A 143 15.08 -10.44 -28.45
C PHE A 143 14.91 -8.91 -28.53
N SER A 144 15.26 -8.20 -27.44
CA SER A 144 15.29 -6.74 -27.35
C SER A 144 16.53 -6.19 -28.08
N GLY A 145 16.36 -5.83 -29.34
CA GLY A 145 17.35 -5.19 -30.22
C GLY A 145 18.48 -6.10 -30.73
N ASN A 146 18.61 -7.32 -30.24
CA ASN A 146 19.62 -8.30 -30.66
C ASN A 146 19.22 -9.73 -30.22
N ALA A 147 19.99 -10.74 -30.65
CA ALA A 147 19.78 -12.14 -30.29
C ALA A 147 20.73 -12.63 -29.18
N ASN A 148 21.20 -11.75 -28.30
CA ASN A 148 22.09 -12.15 -27.20
C ASN A 148 21.35 -12.93 -26.12
N GLU A 149 22.09 -13.82 -25.44
CA GLU A 149 21.65 -14.45 -24.20
C GLU A 149 21.92 -13.48 -23.04
N VAL A 150 20.94 -13.23 -22.18
CA VAL A 150 21.10 -12.26 -21.06
C VAL A 150 21.39 -12.89 -19.70
N ILE A 151 21.58 -14.22 -19.65
CA ILE A 151 22.03 -14.93 -18.45
C ILE A 151 23.45 -15.49 -18.64
N ARG A 152 24.07 -15.98 -17.56
CA ARG A 152 25.39 -16.64 -17.56
C ARG A 152 26.53 -15.84 -18.22
N GLY A 153 26.36 -14.53 -18.43
CA GLY A 153 27.35 -13.67 -19.10
C GLY A 153 27.33 -13.73 -20.63
N GLY A 154 26.26 -14.23 -21.27
CA GLY A 154 26.11 -14.20 -22.73
C GLY A 154 26.92 -15.24 -23.50
N VAL A 155 27.38 -16.30 -22.83
CA VAL A 155 28.10 -17.42 -23.48
C VAL A 155 27.25 -18.17 -24.52
N GLY A 156 25.93 -18.03 -24.49
CA GLY A 156 24.98 -18.59 -25.45
C GLY A 156 24.58 -17.67 -26.62
N ASN A 157 25.15 -16.46 -26.76
CA ASN A 157 24.71 -15.44 -27.73
C ASN A 157 24.36 -16.00 -29.12
N GLY A 158 23.19 -15.62 -29.63
CA GLY A 158 22.65 -16.05 -30.91
C GLY A 158 23.27 -15.30 -32.09
N VAL A 159 23.64 -16.05 -33.13
CA VAL A 159 24.05 -15.49 -34.43
C VAL A 159 22.84 -15.46 -35.36
N VAL A 160 22.39 -14.26 -35.69
CA VAL A 160 21.28 -14.04 -36.62
C VAL A 160 21.76 -14.24 -38.06
N SER A 161 20.95 -14.89 -38.88
CA SER A 161 21.07 -14.91 -40.33
C SER A 161 19.69 -14.69 -40.92
N PHE A 162 19.51 -13.68 -41.78
CA PHE A 162 18.28 -13.33 -42.54
C PHE A 162 16.93 -13.23 -41.80
N ALA A 163 16.85 -13.51 -40.50
CA ALA A 163 15.76 -13.07 -39.64
C ALA A 163 15.96 -11.59 -39.30
N SER A 164 14.88 -10.83 -39.16
CA SER A 164 14.91 -9.39 -38.89
C SER A 164 14.25 -9.07 -37.55
N LEU A 165 14.65 -7.99 -36.90
CA LEU A 165 13.92 -7.47 -35.76
C LEU A 165 12.53 -6.97 -36.19
N ASP A 166 11.55 -7.07 -35.29
CA ASP A 166 10.18 -6.59 -35.50
C ASP A 166 9.52 -6.15 -34.18
N THR A 167 8.23 -5.84 -34.23
CA THR A 167 7.44 -5.48 -33.05
C THR A 167 7.27 -6.70 -32.13
N GLY A 168 7.58 -6.54 -30.85
CA GLY A 168 7.48 -7.58 -29.83
C GLY A 168 6.05 -7.90 -29.41
N PHE A 169 5.90 -8.88 -28.51
CA PHE A 169 4.62 -9.16 -27.86
C PHE A 169 4.11 -7.94 -27.07
N SER A 170 5.04 -7.16 -26.51
CA SER A 170 4.79 -5.91 -25.79
C SER A 170 4.17 -4.78 -26.65
N GLY A 171 4.18 -4.92 -27.98
CA GLY A 171 3.81 -3.86 -28.93
C GLY A 171 4.92 -2.84 -29.23
N LYS A 172 6.13 -2.98 -28.68
CA LYS A 172 7.27 -2.10 -28.99
C LYS A 172 8.09 -2.64 -30.16
N GLN A 173 8.69 -1.73 -30.94
CA GLN A 173 9.60 -2.09 -32.03
C GLN A 173 10.90 -2.72 -31.51
N ASN A 174 11.44 -3.66 -32.30
CA ASN A 174 12.69 -4.37 -32.05
C ASN A 174 12.70 -5.20 -30.76
N GLU A 175 11.54 -5.76 -30.37
CA GLU A 175 11.39 -6.71 -29.26
C GLU A 175 10.87 -8.08 -29.76
N SER A 176 11.11 -8.45 -31.02
CA SER A 176 10.97 -9.82 -31.52
C SER A 176 11.85 -10.06 -32.74
N TYR A 177 12.02 -11.33 -33.14
CA TYR A 177 12.53 -11.68 -34.46
C TYR A 177 11.44 -12.22 -35.37
N ARG A 178 11.39 -11.67 -36.60
CA ARG A 178 10.62 -12.16 -37.73
C ARG A 178 11.40 -13.19 -38.53
N PHE A 179 10.76 -14.33 -38.75
CA PHE A 179 11.20 -15.41 -39.61
C PHE A 179 10.31 -15.45 -40.85
N SER A 180 10.92 -15.36 -42.04
CA SER A 180 10.20 -15.25 -43.31
C SER A 180 9.71 -16.59 -43.88
N GLY A 181 10.14 -17.71 -43.28
CA GLY A 181 9.98 -19.06 -43.85
C GLY A 181 10.96 -19.38 -44.99
N MET A 182 11.84 -18.45 -45.38
CA MET A 182 12.91 -18.67 -46.35
C MET A 182 14.07 -19.48 -45.76
N SER A 183 14.93 -20.03 -46.62
CA SER A 183 15.97 -21.03 -46.28
C SER A 183 16.92 -20.63 -45.16
N ASP A 184 17.21 -19.34 -45.03
CA ASP A 184 18.35 -18.85 -44.28
C ASP A 184 17.97 -17.94 -43.10
N ALA A 185 16.66 -17.68 -42.92
CA ALA A 185 16.13 -16.89 -41.82
C ALA A 185 16.14 -17.71 -40.52
N VAL A 186 17.22 -17.61 -39.74
CA VAL A 186 17.50 -18.43 -38.55
C VAL A 186 18.24 -17.64 -37.47
N ILE A 187 18.16 -18.10 -36.23
CA ILE A 187 19.07 -17.68 -35.14
C ILE A 187 19.79 -18.92 -34.62
N LYS A 188 21.11 -19.00 -34.87
CA LYS A 188 21.95 -20.10 -34.37
C LYS A 188 22.36 -19.77 -32.95
N THR A 189 21.93 -20.55 -31.96
CA THR A 189 22.27 -20.29 -30.55
C THR A 189 23.70 -20.77 -30.24
N GLY A 190 24.37 -20.13 -29.27
CA GLY A 190 25.83 -20.28 -29.11
C GLY A 190 26.30 -21.47 -28.27
N ARG A 191 25.49 -21.94 -27.30
CA ARG A 191 25.90 -22.93 -26.28
C ARG A 191 25.06 -24.21 -26.29
N VAL A 192 25.71 -25.37 -26.45
CA VAL A 192 25.08 -26.68 -26.24
C VAL A 192 24.92 -26.94 -24.74
N ILE A 193 23.72 -27.33 -24.32
CA ILE A 193 23.38 -27.58 -22.92
C ILE A 193 23.58 -29.07 -22.61
N ARG A 194 24.63 -29.39 -21.84
CA ARG A 194 25.04 -30.77 -21.48
C ARG A 194 24.89 -31.09 -20.00
N ASP A 195 24.45 -30.12 -19.20
CA ASP A 195 24.28 -30.19 -17.75
C ASP A 195 22.85 -30.55 -17.31
N VAL A 196 21.95 -30.82 -18.26
CA VAL A 196 20.51 -31.05 -18.03
C VAL A 196 19.98 -32.08 -19.02
N SER A 197 19.28 -33.11 -18.53
CA SER A 197 18.56 -34.07 -19.36
C SER A 197 17.24 -34.51 -18.71
N ASN A 198 16.33 -35.03 -19.52
CA ASN A 198 15.03 -35.63 -19.17
C ASN A 198 14.00 -34.73 -18.46
N THR A 199 14.41 -33.67 -17.76
CA THR A 199 13.52 -32.72 -17.09
C THR A 199 13.99 -31.29 -17.34
N PHE A 200 13.24 -30.54 -18.15
CA PHE A 200 13.53 -29.16 -18.55
C PHE A 200 12.27 -28.51 -19.16
N THR A 201 12.25 -27.19 -19.29
CA THR A 201 11.11 -26.47 -19.88
C THR A 201 11.56 -25.48 -20.93
N TYR A 202 10.88 -25.44 -22.08
CA TYR A 202 10.97 -24.34 -23.04
C TYR A 202 9.82 -23.35 -22.85
N VAL A 203 10.09 -22.07 -23.00
CA VAL A 203 9.09 -21.00 -23.10
C VAL A 203 9.33 -20.22 -24.38
N PHE A 204 8.25 -19.89 -25.08
CA PHE A 204 8.24 -19.00 -26.24
C PHE A 204 7.04 -18.06 -26.15
N LYS A 205 7.22 -16.77 -26.48
CA LYS A 205 6.12 -15.98 -27.04
C LYS A 205 6.22 -16.08 -28.55
N VAL A 206 5.12 -16.41 -29.23
CA VAL A 206 5.16 -16.74 -30.66
C VAL A 206 3.90 -16.33 -31.39
N ASN A 207 4.05 -15.82 -32.61
CA ASN A 207 2.95 -15.53 -33.53
C ASN A 207 3.25 -16.18 -34.88
N ALA A 208 2.71 -17.39 -35.09
CA ALA A 208 2.87 -18.13 -36.33
C ALA A 208 1.96 -17.59 -37.44
N THR A 209 2.47 -17.63 -38.67
CA THR A 209 1.76 -17.13 -39.88
C THR A 209 1.71 -18.17 -41.01
N ASP A 210 2.07 -19.42 -40.71
CA ASP A 210 1.97 -20.56 -41.62
C ASP A 210 1.36 -21.78 -40.89
N THR A 211 0.79 -22.69 -41.68
CA THR A 211 0.05 -23.88 -41.23
C THR A 211 0.96 -25.10 -41.19
N LEU A 212 1.13 -25.72 -40.03
CA LEU A 212 1.98 -26.89 -39.83
C LEU A 212 1.40 -28.15 -40.51
N ASN A 213 2.27 -28.94 -41.15
CA ASN A 213 1.97 -30.32 -41.55
C ASN A 213 2.00 -31.22 -40.31
N ILE A 214 0.93 -31.20 -39.52
CA ILE A 214 0.84 -31.93 -38.25
C ILE A 214 0.81 -33.43 -38.50
N ILE A 215 1.81 -34.13 -37.94
CA ILE A 215 1.83 -35.59 -37.86
C ILE A 215 0.75 -36.03 -36.87
N PRO A 216 -0.25 -36.82 -37.27
CA PRO A 216 -1.43 -37.10 -36.44
C PRO A 216 -1.21 -38.14 -35.34
N PHE A 217 -0.02 -38.73 -35.23
CA PHE A 217 0.29 -39.81 -34.30
C PHE A 217 1.60 -39.56 -33.53
N GLU A 218 1.64 -40.00 -32.28
CA GLU A 218 2.83 -39.99 -31.41
C GLU A 218 3.58 -41.31 -31.56
N GLY A 219 4.92 -41.31 -31.45
CA GLY A 219 5.78 -42.48 -31.64
C GLY A 219 6.89 -42.28 -32.69
N LEU A 220 7.51 -43.38 -33.13
CA LEU A 220 8.64 -43.36 -34.08
C LEU A 220 8.21 -43.02 -35.50
N TRP A 221 8.85 -42.01 -36.11
CA TRP A 221 8.57 -41.52 -37.47
C TRP A 221 9.89 -41.22 -38.21
N ASN A 222 10.46 -42.26 -38.83
CA ASN A 222 11.73 -42.17 -39.55
C ASN A 222 11.72 -41.19 -40.75
N ASP A 223 10.54 -40.74 -41.21
CA ASP A 223 10.36 -39.85 -42.37
C ASP A 223 9.79 -38.45 -42.01
N ALA A 224 9.90 -38.02 -40.75
CA ALA A 224 9.35 -36.74 -40.27
C ALA A 224 10.16 -35.48 -40.70
N PHE A 225 10.73 -35.47 -41.90
CA PHE A 225 11.64 -34.44 -42.45
C PHE A 225 11.00 -33.07 -42.79
N ARG A 226 9.70 -32.83 -42.49
CA ARG A 226 8.88 -31.82 -43.22
C ARG A 226 8.05 -30.88 -42.33
N GLN A 227 8.55 -30.53 -41.15
CA GLN A 227 7.84 -29.70 -40.17
C GLN A 227 8.33 -28.24 -40.11
N LEU A 228 7.47 -27.30 -39.70
CA LEU A 228 7.81 -25.90 -39.42
C LEU A 228 8.57 -25.78 -38.09
N GLN A 229 9.83 -26.21 -38.07
CA GLN A 229 10.68 -26.22 -36.87
C GLN A 229 10.88 -24.78 -36.34
N LEU A 230 10.25 -24.50 -35.20
CA LEU A 230 10.41 -23.29 -34.38
C LEU A 230 11.74 -23.36 -33.65
N LEU A 231 12.04 -24.53 -33.08
CA LEU A 231 13.30 -24.89 -32.45
C LEU A 231 13.77 -26.21 -33.06
N ALA A 232 14.88 -26.17 -33.80
CA ALA A 232 15.47 -27.37 -34.40
C ALA A 232 16.07 -28.27 -33.31
N PRO A 233 15.81 -29.59 -33.32
CA PRO A 233 16.42 -30.50 -32.37
C PRO A 233 17.92 -30.67 -32.66
N VAL A 234 18.76 -30.52 -31.64
CA VAL A 234 20.19 -30.86 -31.72
C VAL A 234 20.33 -32.38 -31.88
N HIS A 235 21.11 -32.85 -32.86
CA HIS A 235 21.28 -34.28 -33.11
C HIS A 235 21.90 -34.98 -31.90
N GLY A 236 21.32 -36.11 -31.48
CA GLY A 236 21.67 -36.82 -30.24
C GLY A 236 23.14 -37.21 -30.04
N GLU A 237 23.91 -37.35 -31.13
CA GLU A 237 25.37 -37.57 -31.09
C GLU A 237 26.14 -36.42 -30.41
N ASN A 238 25.58 -35.21 -30.40
CA ASN A 238 26.09 -34.08 -29.62
C ASN A 238 26.02 -34.31 -28.10
N PHE A 239 25.40 -35.39 -27.61
CA PHE A 239 25.26 -35.68 -26.18
C PHE A 239 25.88 -37.02 -25.75
N GLY A 240 26.27 -37.89 -26.68
CA GLY A 240 26.86 -39.20 -26.39
C GLY A 240 26.54 -40.22 -27.48
N ASN A 241 26.39 -41.49 -27.11
CA ASN A 241 25.93 -42.53 -28.04
C ASN A 241 24.59 -42.11 -28.68
N PRO A 242 24.51 -41.92 -30.02
CA PRO A 242 23.28 -41.45 -30.64
C PRO A 242 22.12 -42.43 -30.44
N SER A 243 22.37 -43.75 -30.32
CA SER A 243 21.33 -44.75 -30.05
C SER A 243 20.61 -44.55 -28.70
N GLU A 244 21.24 -43.85 -27.76
CA GLU A 244 20.76 -43.62 -26.40
C GLU A 244 20.27 -42.19 -26.16
N ASN A 245 20.65 -41.23 -27.01
CA ASN A 245 20.47 -39.80 -26.77
C ASN A 245 19.74 -39.13 -27.93
N ALA A 246 18.91 -38.12 -27.63
CA ALA A 246 18.24 -37.27 -28.62
C ALA A 246 18.03 -35.84 -28.09
N GLY A 247 18.19 -34.83 -28.95
CA GLY A 247 17.78 -33.47 -28.63
C GLY A 247 16.30 -33.26 -28.95
N VAL A 248 15.61 -32.46 -28.13
CA VAL A 248 14.17 -32.18 -28.30
C VAL A 248 13.95 -30.89 -29.06
N GLY A 249 13.16 -30.92 -30.12
CA GLY A 249 12.76 -29.80 -30.96
C GLY A 249 11.27 -29.51 -30.85
N VAL A 250 10.86 -28.35 -31.35
CA VAL A 250 9.47 -27.91 -31.39
C VAL A 250 9.16 -27.37 -32.78
N SER A 251 8.06 -27.83 -33.36
CA SER A 251 7.51 -27.32 -34.63
C SER A 251 6.14 -26.71 -34.38
N LEU A 252 5.87 -25.55 -34.97
CA LEU A 252 4.69 -24.75 -34.64
C LEU A 252 4.10 -24.08 -35.88
N GLY A 253 2.78 -24.14 -36.01
CA GLY A 253 2.00 -23.38 -36.98
C GLY A 253 0.63 -22.97 -36.43
N GLN A 254 -0.13 -22.23 -37.22
CA GLN A 254 -1.44 -21.67 -36.81
C GLN A 254 -2.50 -22.72 -36.44
N ASN A 255 -2.31 -23.96 -36.87
CA ASN A 255 -3.21 -25.10 -36.69
C ASN A 255 -2.73 -26.12 -35.66
N GLY A 256 -1.58 -25.90 -35.00
CA GLY A 256 -1.09 -26.81 -33.96
C GLY A 256 0.43 -26.81 -33.75
N LEU A 257 0.87 -27.76 -32.92
CA LEU A 257 2.25 -27.87 -32.45
C LEU A 257 2.66 -29.35 -32.40
N VAL A 258 3.92 -29.62 -32.74
CA VAL A 258 4.55 -30.93 -32.58
C VAL A 258 5.84 -30.77 -31.75
N VAL A 259 6.00 -31.60 -30.73
CA VAL A 259 7.27 -31.81 -30.02
C VAL A 259 7.87 -33.09 -30.56
N GLU A 260 9.11 -33.02 -31.04
CA GLU A 260 9.85 -34.17 -31.59
C GLU A 260 11.21 -34.30 -30.91
N ASP A 261 11.76 -35.51 -30.88
CA ASP A 261 13.18 -35.73 -30.59
C ASP A 261 13.93 -36.18 -31.84
N HIS A 262 15.25 -36.00 -31.87
CA HIS A 262 16.06 -36.32 -33.05
C HIS A 262 17.47 -36.80 -32.71
N SER A 263 17.91 -37.83 -33.44
CA SER A 263 19.25 -38.40 -33.38
C SER A 263 19.46 -39.35 -34.56
N HIS A 264 20.57 -40.10 -34.60
CA HIS A 264 20.99 -40.84 -35.78
C HIS A 264 19.93 -41.86 -36.21
N LEU A 265 19.46 -41.70 -37.46
CA LEU A 265 18.39 -42.47 -38.11
C LEU A 265 17.13 -42.63 -37.23
N TYR A 266 16.83 -41.62 -36.41
CA TYR A 266 15.80 -41.70 -35.37
C TYR A 266 15.12 -40.36 -35.17
N ARG A 267 13.79 -40.40 -35.15
CA ARG A 267 12.94 -39.26 -34.81
C ARG A 267 11.64 -39.78 -34.23
N SER A 268 11.25 -39.29 -33.06
CA SER A 268 9.99 -39.64 -32.41
C SER A 268 9.13 -38.38 -32.23
N VAL A 269 7.85 -38.48 -32.57
CA VAL A 269 6.85 -37.47 -32.20
C VAL A 269 6.45 -37.74 -30.76
N LEU A 270 6.89 -36.86 -29.85
CA LEU A 270 6.66 -37.01 -28.41
C LEU A 270 5.30 -36.43 -28.01
N LEU A 271 4.90 -35.32 -28.63
CA LEU A 271 3.57 -34.71 -28.44
C LEU A 271 3.09 -34.16 -29.78
N SER A 272 1.86 -34.52 -30.17
CA SER A 272 1.18 -33.89 -31.31
C SER A 272 -0.12 -33.22 -30.86
N TYR A 273 -0.27 -31.94 -31.20
CA TYR A 273 -1.47 -31.15 -30.93
C TYR A 273 -1.99 -30.51 -32.22
N ARG A 274 -3.28 -30.70 -32.48
CA ARG A 274 -4.03 -30.01 -33.53
C ARG A 274 -5.07 -29.11 -32.88
N GLY A 275 -4.95 -27.81 -33.11
CA GLY A 275 -5.82 -26.79 -32.55
C GLY A 275 -5.35 -25.40 -32.92
N LYS A 276 -6.23 -24.40 -32.76
CA LYS A 276 -6.01 -23.06 -33.29
C LYS A 276 -5.00 -22.28 -32.44
N ILE A 277 -3.90 -21.83 -33.04
CA ILE A 277 -2.83 -21.03 -32.43
C ILE A 277 -2.60 -19.77 -33.29
N GLU A 278 -3.57 -18.85 -33.26
CA GLU A 278 -3.51 -17.59 -34.02
C GLU A 278 -3.06 -16.41 -33.15
N GLY A 279 -2.34 -15.46 -33.76
CA GLY A 279 -1.82 -14.28 -33.07
C GLY A 279 -0.69 -14.63 -32.10
N TRP A 280 -0.36 -13.68 -31.23
CA TRP A 280 0.61 -13.88 -30.17
C TRP A 280 0.09 -14.86 -29.11
N ASN A 281 0.85 -15.92 -28.85
CA ASN A 281 0.56 -16.94 -27.85
C ASN A 281 1.78 -17.18 -26.96
N TYR A 282 1.54 -17.41 -25.67
CA TYR A 282 2.54 -17.84 -24.70
C TYR A 282 2.54 -19.37 -24.65
N ILE A 283 3.60 -19.98 -25.18
CA ILE A 283 3.74 -21.42 -25.35
C ILE A 283 4.79 -21.94 -24.38
N VAL A 284 4.42 -22.93 -23.59
CA VAL A 284 5.35 -23.61 -22.68
C VAL A 284 5.33 -25.11 -22.96
N VAL A 285 6.51 -25.67 -23.23
CA VAL A 285 6.71 -27.12 -23.40
C VAL A 285 7.55 -27.60 -22.22
N VAL A 286 6.88 -28.24 -21.26
CA VAL A 286 7.52 -28.86 -20.09
C VAL A 286 7.87 -30.30 -20.44
N ILE A 287 9.15 -30.67 -20.41
CA ILE A 287 9.59 -32.06 -20.38
C ILE A 287 9.78 -32.43 -18.91
N ASP A 288 9.04 -33.43 -18.43
CA ASP A 288 9.04 -33.88 -17.03
C ASP A 288 9.28 -35.38 -16.99
N ASN A 289 10.48 -35.80 -16.57
CA ASN A 289 10.97 -37.17 -16.65
C ASN A 289 10.68 -37.84 -18.02
N LYS A 290 11.14 -37.17 -19.08
CA LYS A 290 10.96 -37.46 -20.51
C LYS A 290 9.53 -37.29 -21.07
N VAL A 291 8.52 -37.01 -20.25
CA VAL A 291 7.14 -36.83 -20.73
C VAL A 291 6.91 -35.35 -21.08
N PRO A 292 6.57 -35.00 -22.34
CA PRO A 292 6.21 -33.64 -22.71
C PRO A 292 4.80 -33.27 -22.26
N LYS A 293 4.63 -32.04 -21.77
CA LYS A 293 3.35 -31.39 -21.49
C LYS A 293 3.33 -30.04 -22.20
N LEU A 294 2.29 -29.80 -22.99
CA LEU A 294 2.06 -28.55 -23.70
C LEU A 294 1.11 -27.67 -22.90
N TYR A 295 1.53 -26.44 -22.59
CA TYR A 295 0.68 -25.38 -22.10
C TYR A 295 0.61 -24.25 -23.13
N ILE A 296 -0.58 -23.68 -23.30
CA ILE A 296 -0.84 -22.50 -24.14
C ILE A 296 -1.59 -21.49 -23.29
N ASN A 297 -1.09 -20.24 -23.25
CA ASN A 297 -1.71 -19.11 -22.55
C ASN A 297 -2.08 -19.47 -21.08
N GLY A 298 -1.11 -20.04 -20.35
CA GLY A 298 -1.26 -20.46 -18.96
C GLY A 298 -2.00 -21.79 -18.72
N SER A 299 -2.66 -22.37 -19.73
CA SER A 299 -3.52 -23.55 -19.57
C SER A 299 -2.85 -24.82 -20.08
N LEU A 300 -2.94 -25.94 -19.33
CA LEU A 300 -2.50 -27.25 -19.80
C LEU A 300 -3.40 -27.71 -20.95
N ILE A 301 -2.80 -28.07 -22.08
CA ILE A 301 -3.50 -28.51 -23.29
C ILE A 301 -3.42 -30.03 -23.46
N LYS A 302 -2.21 -30.61 -23.33
CA LYS A 302 -1.98 -32.04 -23.58
C LYS A 302 -0.70 -32.54 -22.91
N SER A 303 -0.71 -33.81 -22.51
CA SER A 303 0.49 -34.61 -22.25
C SER A 303 0.75 -35.55 -23.45
N GLY A 304 2.02 -35.79 -23.77
CA GLY A 304 2.46 -36.73 -24.79
C GLY A 304 3.05 -38.00 -24.20
N ILE A 305 3.91 -38.68 -24.97
CA ILE A 305 4.53 -39.97 -24.64
C ILE A 305 5.99 -39.82 -24.19
N SER A 306 6.50 -40.83 -23.48
CA SER A 306 7.91 -40.94 -23.10
C SER A 306 8.68 -41.79 -24.13
N PRO A 307 9.78 -41.28 -24.73
CA PRO A 307 10.64 -42.05 -25.62
C PRO A 307 11.67 -42.90 -24.86
N SER A 308 12.28 -43.85 -25.56
CA SER A 308 13.37 -44.69 -25.00
C SER A 308 14.65 -43.91 -24.74
N ARG A 309 15.01 -42.96 -25.63
CA ARG A 309 16.26 -42.18 -25.54
C ARG A 309 16.23 -41.17 -24.39
N THR A 310 17.41 -40.78 -23.91
CA THR A 310 17.62 -39.65 -23.00
C THR A 310 17.41 -38.36 -23.77
N LEU A 311 16.59 -37.47 -23.21
CA LEU A 311 16.19 -36.23 -23.85
C LEU A 311 17.05 -35.07 -23.39
N TRP A 312 17.55 -34.28 -24.34
CA TRP A 312 18.40 -33.12 -24.08
C TRP A 312 17.75 -31.83 -24.61
N PRO A 313 17.88 -30.69 -23.90
CA PRO A 313 17.40 -29.41 -24.38
C PRO A 313 18.26 -28.93 -25.56
N SER A 314 17.61 -28.65 -26.68
CA SER A 314 18.23 -28.19 -27.92
C SER A 314 18.57 -26.72 -27.83
N CYS A 315 19.86 -26.45 -27.80
CA CYS A 315 20.46 -25.12 -27.87
C CYS A 315 21.91 -25.31 -28.38
N GLY A 316 22.54 -24.26 -28.90
CA GLY A 316 23.92 -24.32 -29.36
C GLY A 316 24.07 -24.73 -30.82
N ARG A 317 25.32 -25.04 -31.18
CA ARG A 317 25.71 -25.57 -32.49
C ARG A 317 25.77 -27.10 -32.46
N ASP A 318 25.03 -27.72 -33.36
CA ASP A 318 25.16 -29.12 -33.75
C ASP A 318 26.47 -29.33 -34.53
N ASN A 319 27.29 -30.27 -34.08
CA ASN A 319 28.61 -30.55 -34.62
C ASN A 319 28.63 -31.62 -35.74
N THR A 320 27.49 -32.21 -36.07
CA THR A 320 27.40 -33.26 -37.08
C THR A 320 27.42 -32.71 -38.50
N PHE A 321 28.00 -33.46 -39.44
CA PHE A 321 28.31 -32.98 -40.79
C PHE A 321 27.04 -32.64 -41.60
N ASP A 322 25.95 -33.37 -41.36
CA ASP A 322 24.65 -33.16 -42.02
C ASP A 322 23.82 -32.04 -41.36
N HIS A 323 23.94 -31.82 -40.05
CA HIS A 323 23.03 -30.96 -39.29
C HIS A 323 23.70 -29.70 -38.72
N SER A 324 24.74 -29.20 -39.36
CA SER A 324 25.64 -28.08 -38.99
C SER A 324 25.04 -26.80 -38.38
N ASN A 325 23.72 -26.66 -38.32
CA ASN A 325 22.99 -25.56 -37.70
C ASN A 325 21.79 -26.09 -36.88
N SER A 326 21.92 -26.12 -35.55
CA SER A 326 20.77 -26.10 -34.64
C SER A 326 20.46 -24.66 -34.23
N GLY A 327 19.22 -24.40 -33.81
CA GLY A 327 18.79 -23.05 -33.46
C GLY A 327 17.30 -22.82 -33.69
N ILE A 328 16.95 -21.54 -33.78
CA ILE A 328 15.58 -21.04 -33.80
C ILE A 328 15.19 -20.68 -35.24
N GLY A 329 13.98 -21.06 -35.63
CA GLY A 329 13.41 -20.87 -36.98
C GLY A 329 13.98 -21.79 -38.07
N LEU A 330 14.85 -22.71 -37.69
CA LEU A 330 15.65 -23.50 -38.62
C LEU A 330 14.98 -24.83 -38.96
N GLY A 331 14.83 -25.10 -40.27
CA GLY A 331 14.37 -26.39 -40.80
C GLY A 331 15.52 -27.15 -41.45
N ASN A 332 15.59 -28.47 -41.24
CA ASN A 332 16.64 -29.39 -41.72
C ASN A 332 17.20 -29.01 -43.11
N SER A 333 18.48 -28.61 -43.16
CA SER A 333 19.14 -28.12 -44.37
C SER A 333 20.18 -29.08 -44.94
N ASN A 334 19.85 -30.37 -45.09
CA ASN A 334 20.66 -31.27 -45.92
C ASN A 334 20.63 -30.76 -47.38
N GLY A 335 21.75 -30.16 -47.82
CA GLY A 335 21.86 -29.29 -49.01
C GLY A 335 21.72 -29.96 -50.38
N THR A 336 21.04 -31.10 -50.48
CA THR A 336 20.88 -31.89 -51.71
C THR A 336 19.42 -32.24 -52.05
N ASN A 337 18.45 -31.98 -51.16
CA ASN A 337 17.03 -32.13 -51.50
C ASN A 337 16.15 -31.10 -50.76
N THR A 338 15.99 -29.92 -51.38
CA THR A 338 15.19 -28.80 -50.84
C THR A 338 13.68 -28.98 -50.96
N ASN A 339 13.19 -30.09 -51.55
CA ASN A 339 11.78 -30.29 -51.86
C ASN A 339 10.91 -30.61 -50.63
N GLY A 340 10.47 -29.56 -49.94
CA GLY A 340 9.47 -29.63 -48.87
C GLY A 340 10.00 -29.54 -47.46
N VAL A 341 11.24 -29.07 -47.27
CA VAL A 341 11.70 -28.58 -45.96
C VAL A 341 10.98 -27.26 -45.68
N ARG A 342 10.06 -27.27 -44.72
CA ARG A 342 9.35 -26.08 -44.28
C ARG A 342 10.10 -25.44 -43.12
N ARG A 343 10.08 -24.11 -43.02
CA ARG A 343 10.75 -23.36 -41.94
C ARG A 343 9.73 -22.50 -41.23
N PHE A 344 9.95 -22.28 -39.93
CA PHE A 344 9.04 -21.44 -39.15
C PHE A 344 8.88 -20.07 -39.82
N LYS A 345 7.63 -19.61 -39.87
CA LYS A 345 7.26 -18.32 -40.47
C LYS A 345 6.35 -17.58 -39.50
N GLY A 346 6.83 -16.47 -38.96
CA GLY A 346 6.15 -15.76 -37.88
C GLY A 346 7.09 -14.89 -37.06
N LEU A 347 6.63 -14.49 -35.88
CA LEU A 347 7.40 -13.75 -34.89
C LEU A 347 7.71 -14.63 -33.68
N ILE A 348 8.89 -14.45 -33.08
CA ILE A 348 9.28 -15.07 -31.81
C ILE A 348 9.85 -14.01 -30.89
N ASP A 349 9.41 -14.04 -29.64
CA ASP A 349 9.77 -13.17 -28.53
C ASP A 349 10.02 -14.04 -27.27
N GLU A 350 10.75 -13.54 -26.28
CA GLU A 350 10.91 -14.15 -24.95
C GLU A 350 11.27 -15.67 -24.95
N PHE A 351 12.32 -16.07 -25.67
CA PHE A 351 12.73 -17.49 -25.69
C PHE A 351 13.54 -17.85 -24.44
N MET A 352 13.05 -18.83 -23.66
CA MET A 352 13.69 -19.28 -22.42
C MET A 352 13.82 -20.80 -22.36
N ILE A 353 14.85 -21.25 -21.64
CA ILE A 353 15.05 -22.66 -21.28
C ILE A 353 15.29 -22.75 -19.77
N TYR A 354 14.55 -23.62 -19.08
CA TYR A 354 14.71 -23.92 -17.65
C TYR A 354 15.25 -25.35 -17.45
N ASN A 355 16.12 -25.57 -16.46
CA ASN A 355 16.67 -26.89 -16.08
C ASN A 355 15.74 -27.76 -15.23
N ARG A 356 14.45 -27.45 -15.23
CA ARG A 356 13.43 -28.08 -14.41
C ARG A 356 12.09 -28.09 -15.14
N ALA A 357 11.17 -28.91 -14.67
CA ALA A 357 9.76 -28.74 -14.97
C ALA A 357 9.24 -27.49 -14.25
N LEU A 358 8.63 -26.55 -14.98
CA LEU A 358 7.85 -25.47 -14.37
C LEU A 358 6.52 -26.03 -13.85
N ALA A 359 6.11 -25.59 -12.66
CA ALA A 359 4.80 -25.94 -12.13
C ALA A 359 3.69 -25.13 -12.83
N GLU A 360 2.48 -25.69 -12.92
CA GLU A 360 1.34 -25.02 -13.55
C GLU A 360 1.01 -23.65 -12.92
N SER A 361 1.22 -23.50 -11.61
CA SER A 361 1.08 -22.23 -10.90
C SER A 361 2.09 -21.18 -11.37
N GLU A 362 3.34 -21.56 -11.63
CA GLU A 362 4.37 -20.68 -12.19
C GLU A 362 4.06 -20.29 -13.63
N ILE A 363 3.62 -21.26 -14.45
CA ILE A 363 3.25 -21.04 -15.85
C ILE A 363 2.08 -20.05 -15.97
N LYS A 364 1.04 -20.20 -15.14
CA LYS A 364 -0.09 -19.26 -15.07
C LYS A 364 0.34 -17.87 -14.60
N LEU A 365 1.25 -17.82 -13.62
CA LEU A 365 1.74 -16.57 -13.05
C LEU A 365 2.60 -15.77 -14.05
N PHE A 366 3.49 -16.44 -14.78
CA PHE A 366 4.30 -15.77 -15.80
C PHE A 366 3.45 -15.30 -16.97
N PHE A 367 2.45 -16.09 -17.39
CA PHE A 367 1.47 -15.65 -18.40
C PHE A 367 0.68 -14.40 -17.98
N SER A 368 0.23 -14.30 -16.72
CA SER A 368 -0.64 -13.20 -16.27
C SER A 368 0.05 -11.84 -16.10
N ARG A 369 1.36 -11.74 -16.38
CA ARG A 369 2.21 -10.57 -16.13
C ARG A 369 2.94 -10.03 -17.36
N LEU A 370 2.79 -10.69 -18.51
CA LEU A 370 3.67 -10.56 -19.69
C LEU A 370 2.91 -10.26 -20.97
#